data_AF-A0A934E859-F1
#
_entry.id   AF-A0A934E859-F1
#
_cell.length_a   1.000
_cell.length_b   1.000
_cell.length_c   1.000
_cell.angle_alpha   90.00
_cell.angle_beta   90.00
_cell.angle_gamma   90.00
#
_symmetry.space_group_name_H-M   'P 1'
#
loop_
_entity.id
_entity.type
_entity.pdbx_description
1 polymer ?
#
loop_
_entity_poly.entity_id
_entity_poly.type
_entity_poly.pdbx_seq_one_letter_code
_entity_poly.pdbx_strand_id
1 'polypeptide(L)'
;MKTYGIILIFALVFLILLPSIQKTQAACFTAAKGNYTISTTCTVAADTTEGNDSATLDTDTTNTAVITVTGSVTLAAGSSMTTLAAGSLVLSGGGSIALGSTKTQITLGTPVYVADADGDGWASAFTIYTATASGRRRLNLMKSTTTTDCSDAAYSLDNSCYSYGQGYYYGQGYYYGQGYYYGEGYYEGNYHW
;
A
#
# COMPACT_ATOMS: atom_id res chain seq x y z
N MET A 1 48.51 31.94 -19.28
CA MET A 1 47.38 31.39 -20.06
C MET A 1 46.99 29.95 -19.70
N LYS A 2 47.83 29.12 -19.05
CA LYS A 2 47.49 27.70 -18.75
C LYS A 2 46.52 27.49 -17.57
N THR A 3 46.45 28.42 -16.63
CA THR A 3 45.66 28.27 -15.39
C THR A 3 44.16 28.43 -15.58
N TYR A 4 43.73 29.27 -16.53
CA TYR A 4 42.30 29.54 -16.78
C TYR A 4 41.59 28.38 -17.48
N GLY A 5 42.30 27.58 -18.28
CA GLY A 5 41.72 26.42 -18.98
C GLY A 5 41.29 25.30 -18.04
N ILE A 6 42.05 25.05 -16.97
CA ILE A 6 41.75 23.99 -15.99
C ILE A 6 40.52 24.37 -15.15
N ILE A 7 40.39 25.65 -14.77
CA ILE A 7 39.22 26.14 -14.01
C ILE A 7 37.94 26.04 -14.84
N LEU A 8 38.02 26.33 -16.15
CA LEU A 8 36.86 26.25 -17.04
C LEU A 8 36.38 24.81 -17.24
N ILE A 9 37.31 23.85 -17.36
CA ILE A 9 36.97 22.43 -17.50
C ILE A 9 36.34 21.88 -16.22
N PHE A 10 36.87 22.23 -15.04
CA PHE A 10 36.27 21.84 -13.77
C PHE A 10 34.87 22.43 -13.57
N ALA A 11 34.65 23.69 -13.96
CA ALA A 11 33.33 24.32 -13.89
C ALA A 11 32.32 23.65 -14.83
N LEU A 12 32.74 23.26 -16.04
CA LEU A 12 31.87 22.58 -17.01
C LEU A 12 31.50 21.16 -16.55
N VAL A 13 32.46 20.41 -16.01
CA VAL A 13 32.22 19.06 -15.47
C VAL A 13 31.31 19.12 -14.23
N PHE A 14 31.47 20.13 -13.37
CA PHE A 14 30.60 20.32 -12.21
C PHE A 14 29.16 20.71 -12.61
N LEU A 15 28.98 21.44 -13.71
CA LEU A 15 27.67 21.79 -14.25
C LEU A 15 26.95 20.59 -14.89
N ILE A 16 27.69 19.68 -15.52
CA ILE A 16 27.16 18.43 -16.11
C ILE A 16 26.83 17.39 -15.04
N LEU A 17 27.55 17.43 -13.91
CA LEU A 17 27.35 16.53 -12.77
C LEU A 17 26.37 17.04 -11.73
N LEU A 18 25.68 18.17 -11.94
CA LEU A 18 24.53 18.52 -11.12
C LEU A 18 23.49 17.42 -11.33
N PRO A 19 23.25 16.52 -10.34
CA PRO A 19 22.16 15.58 -10.48
C PRO A 19 20.91 16.44 -10.67
N SER A 20 20.20 16.22 -11.78
CA SER A 20 18.89 16.83 -11.97
C SER A 20 18.12 16.57 -10.69
N ILE A 21 17.84 17.61 -9.91
CA ILE A 21 17.05 17.50 -8.69
C ILE A 21 15.65 17.14 -9.18
N GLN A 22 15.42 15.84 -9.39
CA GLN A 22 14.11 15.32 -9.66
C GLN A 22 13.36 15.53 -8.36
N LYS A 23 12.50 16.57 -8.33
CA LYS A 23 11.57 16.75 -7.22
C LYS A 23 10.80 15.44 -7.11
N THR A 24 11.01 14.71 -6.02
CA THR A 24 10.24 13.50 -5.71
C THR A 24 8.77 13.93 -5.65
N GLN A 25 8.00 13.58 -6.66
CA GLN A 25 6.58 13.88 -6.71
C GLN A 25 5.86 12.94 -5.73
N ALA A 26 4.82 13.44 -5.06
CA ALA A 26 4.01 12.64 -4.15
C ALA A 26 3.29 11.53 -4.92
N ALA A 27 3.07 10.36 -4.30
CA ALA A 27 2.28 9.29 -4.89
C ALA A 27 0.80 9.72 -5.00
N CYS A 28 0.12 9.39 -6.10
CA CYS A 28 -1.28 9.79 -6.31
C CYS A 28 -2.28 9.08 -5.39
N PHE A 29 -1.99 7.84 -5.03
CA PHE A 29 -2.92 7.00 -4.32
C PHE A 29 -2.23 6.38 -3.11
N THR A 30 -2.80 6.64 -1.95
CA THR A 30 -2.66 5.77 -0.79
C THR A 30 -3.92 4.91 -0.77
N ALA A 31 -4.00 3.95 -1.68
CA ALA A 31 -5.03 2.91 -1.71
C ALA A 31 -6.45 3.37 -1.30
N ALA A 32 -7.04 4.28 -2.08
CA ALA A 32 -8.35 4.84 -1.77
C ALA A 32 -9.49 3.93 -2.27
N LYS A 33 -10.58 3.86 -1.51
CA LYS A 33 -11.83 3.16 -1.86
C LYS A 33 -12.89 4.16 -2.32
N GLY A 34 -13.81 3.73 -3.18
CA GLY A 34 -14.91 4.54 -3.68
C GLY A 34 -14.46 5.73 -4.53
N ASN A 35 -15.28 6.77 -4.59
CA ASN A 35 -14.96 8.01 -5.30
C ASN A 35 -13.80 8.76 -4.62
N TYR A 36 -12.94 9.38 -5.41
CA TYR A 36 -11.75 10.07 -4.90
C TYR A 36 -11.42 11.33 -5.69
N THR A 37 -10.87 12.33 -4.99
CA THR A 37 -10.47 13.60 -5.59
C THR A 37 -8.97 13.80 -5.42
N ILE A 38 -8.27 13.95 -6.55
CA ILE A 38 -6.86 14.30 -6.61
C ILE A 38 -6.76 15.82 -6.75
N SER A 39 -6.43 16.49 -5.64
CA SER A 39 -6.34 17.95 -5.57
C SER A 39 -4.93 18.53 -5.70
N THR A 40 -3.92 17.67 -5.61
CA THR A 40 -2.50 18.05 -5.69
C THR A 40 -1.82 17.42 -6.89
N THR A 41 -0.62 17.89 -7.20
CA THR A 41 0.23 17.23 -8.20
C THR A 41 0.80 15.95 -7.62
N CYS A 42 0.64 14.85 -8.33
CA CYS A 42 1.09 13.53 -7.91
C CYS A 42 1.49 12.66 -9.11
N THR A 43 2.16 11.56 -8.81
CA THR A 43 2.61 10.57 -9.78
C THR A 43 2.10 9.17 -9.44
N VAL A 44 1.58 8.47 -10.43
CA VAL A 44 1.40 7.00 -10.39
C VAL A 44 2.77 6.39 -10.68
N ALA A 45 3.26 5.55 -9.77
CA ALA A 45 4.58 4.95 -9.87
C ALA A 45 4.76 4.11 -11.14
N ALA A 46 5.99 4.01 -11.63
CA ALA A 46 6.29 3.21 -12.81
C ALA A 46 6.01 1.73 -12.54
N ASP A 47 5.50 1.01 -13.54
CA ASP A 47 5.28 -0.43 -13.50
C ASP A 47 4.24 -0.89 -12.46
N THR A 48 3.41 0.03 -11.96
CA THR A 48 2.32 -0.27 -11.03
C THR A 48 0.95 -0.07 -11.67
N THR A 49 -0.05 -0.72 -11.08
CA THR A 49 -1.44 -0.37 -11.28
C THR A 49 -1.91 0.37 -10.03
N GLU A 50 -2.55 1.51 -10.22
CA GLU A 50 -3.23 2.26 -9.18
C GLU A 50 -4.68 2.50 -9.60
N GLY A 51 -5.55 2.77 -8.64
CA GLY A 51 -6.92 3.07 -8.96
C GLY A 51 -7.85 3.00 -7.77
N ASN A 52 -9.11 3.28 -8.07
CA ASN A 52 -10.21 3.23 -7.11
C ASN A 52 -11.27 2.28 -7.61
N ASP A 53 -12.00 1.68 -6.68
CA ASP A 53 -13.12 0.78 -6.98
C ASP A 53 -14.33 1.17 -6.12
N SER A 54 -15.53 0.91 -6.62
CA SER A 54 -16.77 1.19 -5.88
C SER A 54 -17.76 0.03 -5.94
N ALA A 55 -17.27 -1.21 -6.09
CA ALA A 55 -18.14 -2.38 -6.04
C ALA A 55 -18.83 -2.54 -4.69
N THR A 56 -20.00 -3.17 -4.75
CA THR A 56 -20.78 -3.60 -3.59
C THR A 56 -20.69 -5.10 -3.38
N LEU A 57 -20.36 -5.86 -4.43
CA LEU A 57 -20.22 -7.31 -4.42
C LEU A 57 -18.99 -7.75 -5.22
N ASP A 58 -18.35 -8.86 -4.83
CA ASP A 58 -17.22 -9.42 -5.57
C ASP A 58 -17.60 -9.88 -6.99
N THR A 59 -18.89 -10.18 -7.19
CA THR A 59 -19.47 -10.56 -8.48
C THR A 59 -19.76 -9.37 -9.40
N ASP A 60 -19.65 -8.13 -8.92
CA ASP A 60 -19.84 -6.97 -9.77
C ASP A 60 -18.82 -7.03 -10.92
N THR A 61 -19.23 -6.77 -12.16
CA THR A 61 -18.32 -6.82 -13.32
C THR A 61 -17.87 -5.45 -13.79
N THR A 62 -18.39 -4.40 -13.15
CA THR A 62 -18.15 -3.01 -13.52
C THR A 62 -17.62 -2.24 -12.32
N ASN A 63 -16.66 -1.37 -12.57
CA ASN A 63 -16.23 -0.36 -11.63
C ASN A 63 -16.97 0.95 -11.89
N THR A 64 -17.53 1.56 -10.85
CA THR A 64 -18.28 2.83 -10.93
C THR A 64 -17.61 3.96 -10.15
N ALA A 65 -16.42 3.74 -9.58
CA ALA A 65 -15.68 4.77 -8.85
C ALA A 65 -15.32 5.94 -9.77
N VAL A 66 -15.61 7.15 -9.31
CA VAL A 66 -15.24 8.39 -9.99
C VAL A 66 -13.94 8.91 -9.39
N ILE A 67 -12.91 9.08 -10.22
CA ILE A 67 -11.72 9.86 -9.85
C ILE A 67 -11.87 11.26 -10.44
N THR A 68 -11.95 12.26 -9.57
CA THR A 68 -11.96 13.68 -9.96
C THR A 68 -10.56 14.24 -9.84
N VAL A 69 -10.02 14.79 -10.92
CA VAL A 69 -8.70 15.42 -10.94
C VAL A 69 -8.89 16.93 -11.02
N THR A 70 -8.50 17.61 -9.94
CA THR A 70 -8.36 19.08 -9.89
C THR A 70 -6.90 19.53 -9.81
N GLY A 71 -6.01 18.65 -9.37
CA GLY A 71 -4.55 18.80 -9.46
C GLY A 71 -3.98 18.24 -10.76
N SER A 72 -2.78 17.65 -10.70
CA SER A 72 -2.12 17.06 -11.86
C SER A 72 -1.66 15.65 -11.58
N VAL A 73 -2.04 14.70 -12.43
CA VAL A 73 -1.63 13.30 -12.32
C VAL A 73 -0.63 12.99 -13.42
N THR A 74 0.54 12.46 -13.09
CA THR A 74 1.47 11.90 -14.07
C THR A 74 1.54 10.40 -13.92
N LEU A 75 1.35 9.63 -15.00
CA LEU A 75 1.70 8.22 -15.01
C LEU A 75 3.17 8.10 -15.40
N ALA A 76 4.00 7.61 -14.48
CA ALA A 76 5.44 7.51 -14.72
C ALA A 76 5.76 6.50 -15.83
N ALA A 77 6.81 6.81 -16.60
CA ALA A 77 7.37 5.90 -17.60
C ALA A 77 8.00 4.69 -16.91
N GLY A 78 7.65 3.50 -17.37
CA GLY A 78 8.10 2.24 -16.80
C GLY A 78 8.63 1.25 -17.84
N SER A 79 9.14 0.12 -17.35
CA SER A 79 9.56 -1.03 -18.17
C SER A 79 8.38 -1.90 -18.62
N SER A 80 7.28 -1.81 -17.90
CA SER A 80 5.99 -2.50 -18.01
C SER A 80 4.85 -1.47 -18.03
N MET A 81 3.60 -1.94 -18.05
CA MET A 81 2.44 -1.05 -18.13
C MET A 81 2.16 -0.37 -16.79
N THR A 82 2.29 0.95 -16.73
CA THR A 82 1.77 1.77 -15.64
C THR A 82 0.29 2.05 -15.90
N THR A 83 -0.60 1.67 -14.98
CA THR A 83 -2.07 1.75 -15.18
C THR A 83 -2.73 2.62 -14.13
N LEU A 84 -3.63 3.51 -14.57
CA LEU A 84 -4.64 4.13 -13.71
C LEU A 84 -6.02 3.54 -14.03
N ALA A 85 -6.64 2.85 -13.08
CA ALA A 85 -7.96 2.24 -13.21
C ALA A 85 -9.03 3.01 -12.42
N ALA A 86 -10.18 3.24 -13.04
CA ALA A 86 -11.33 3.90 -12.41
C ALA A 86 -12.63 3.44 -13.09
N GLY A 87 -13.78 3.76 -12.50
CA GLY A 87 -15.06 3.67 -13.21
C GLY A 87 -15.20 4.79 -14.23
N SER A 88 -14.92 6.03 -13.82
CA SER A 88 -14.87 7.19 -14.69
C SER A 88 -13.84 8.21 -14.20
N LEU A 89 -13.43 9.12 -15.10
CA LEU A 89 -12.55 10.24 -14.79
C LEU A 89 -13.25 11.56 -15.06
N VAL A 90 -13.09 12.51 -14.14
CA VAL A 90 -13.55 13.88 -14.30
C VAL A 90 -12.35 14.82 -14.16
N LEU A 91 -12.04 15.56 -15.22
CA LEU A 91 -11.08 16.67 -15.15
C LEU A 91 -11.86 17.94 -14.83
N SER A 92 -11.50 18.64 -13.75
CA SER A 92 -12.16 19.88 -13.34
C SER A 92 -11.14 20.88 -12.78
N GLY A 93 -11.51 22.16 -12.71
CA GLY A 93 -10.67 23.18 -12.06
C GLY A 93 -9.26 23.37 -12.66
N GLY A 94 -9.06 23.03 -13.94
CA GLY A 94 -7.74 23.07 -14.58
C GLY A 94 -6.88 21.82 -14.34
N GLY A 95 -7.47 20.76 -13.79
CA GLY A 95 -6.77 19.51 -13.55
C GLY A 95 -6.28 18.85 -14.83
N SER A 96 -5.17 18.13 -14.73
CA SER A 96 -4.49 17.53 -15.88
C SER A 96 -4.04 16.10 -15.63
N ILE A 97 -3.92 15.34 -16.70
CA ILE A 97 -3.31 14.01 -16.68
C ILE A 97 -2.22 13.97 -17.76
N ALA A 98 -1.03 13.56 -17.37
CA ALA A 98 0.10 13.32 -18.26
C ALA A 98 0.42 11.82 -18.34
N LEU A 99 0.53 11.31 -19.55
CA LEU A 99 0.96 9.95 -19.84
C LEU A 99 2.45 9.96 -20.17
N GLY A 100 3.28 9.42 -19.29
CA GLY A 100 4.73 9.57 -19.36
C GLY A 100 5.42 8.75 -20.45
N SER A 101 4.75 7.76 -21.04
CA SER A 101 5.29 6.93 -22.12
C SER A 101 4.22 6.13 -22.86
N THR A 102 4.62 5.39 -23.89
CA THR A 102 3.75 4.41 -24.58
C THR A 102 3.38 3.20 -23.72
N LYS A 103 4.00 3.04 -22.54
CA LYS A 103 3.68 2.00 -21.55
C LYS A 103 2.88 2.56 -20.37
N THR A 104 2.04 3.56 -20.64
CA THR A 104 1.11 4.10 -19.65
C THR A 104 -0.30 4.03 -20.21
N GLN A 105 -1.27 3.71 -19.35
CA GLN A 105 -2.66 3.60 -19.77
C GLN A 105 -3.64 4.03 -18.68
N ILE A 106 -4.82 4.43 -19.14
CA ILE A 106 -6.01 4.62 -18.30
C ILE A 106 -7.04 3.59 -18.71
N THR A 107 -7.62 2.89 -17.75
CA THR A 107 -8.68 1.91 -17.99
C THR A 107 -9.93 2.28 -17.21
N LEU A 108 -11.02 2.57 -17.94
CA LEU A 108 -12.31 2.97 -17.38
C LEU A 108 -13.27 1.79 -17.31
N GLY A 109 -14.10 1.75 -16.27
CA GLY A 109 -15.07 0.68 -16.01
C GLY A 109 -14.46 -0.63 -15.53
N THR A 110 -13.13 -0.74 -15.52
CA THR A 110 -12.40 -1.96 -15.15
C THR A 110 -12.41 -2.16 -13.64
N PRO A 111 -12.89 -3.33 -13.15
CA PRO A 111 -12.75 -3.73 -11.76
C PRO A 111 -11.32 -3.69 -11.25
N VAL A 112 -11.15 -3.31 -9.99
CA VAL A 112 -9.85 -3.29 -9.32
C VAL A 112 -9.88 -4.24 -8.13
N TYR A 113 -8.83 -5.06 -8.01
CA TYR A 113 -8.74 -6.14 -7.04
C TYR A 113 -7.45 -6.06 -6.22
N VAL A 114 -7.50 -6.63 -5.03
CA VAL A 114 -6.34 -6.87 -4.15
C VAL A 114 -6.33 -8.34 -3.75
N ALA A 115 -5.16 -8.89 -3.44
CA ALA A 115 -5.05 -10.26 -2.96
C ALA A 115 -5.60 -10.38 -1.52
N ASP A 116 -6.56 -11.28 -1.34
CA ASP A 116 -7.24 -11.64 -0.09
C ASP A 116 -7.26 -13.17 -0.07
N ALA A 117 -6.21 -13.76 0.50
CA ALA A 117 -5.86 -15.15 0.28
C ALA A 117 -6.86 -16.12 0.93
N ASP A 118 -7.43 -15.72 2.07
CA ASP A 118 -8.34 -16.52 2.87
C ASP A 118 -9.78 -15.97 2.87
N GLY A 119 -10.03 -14.81 2.26
CA GLY A 119 -11.35 -14.25 2.00
C GLY A 119 -11.92 -13.44 3.16
N ASP A 120 -11.10 -13.05 4.13
CA ASP A 120 -11.54 -12.35 5.35
C ASP A 120 -11.64 -10.83 5.18
N GLY A 121 -11.23 -10.31 4.02
CA GLY A 121 -11.28 -8.90 3.65
C GLY A 121 -10.01 -8.12 4.00
N TRP A 122 -8.94 -8.76 4.46
CA TRP A 122 -7.64 -8.17 4.69
C TRP A 122 -6.67 -8.53 3.56
N ALA A 123 -5.78 -7.60 3.24
CA ALA A 123 -4.89 -7.76 2.10
C ALA A 123 -3.64 -8.54 2.51
N SER A 124 -3.43 -9.75 1.99
CA SER A 124 -2.15 -10.48 2.12
C SER A 124 -0.95 -9.67 1.60
N ALA A 125 -1.16 -8.96 0.49
CA ALA A 125 -0.23 -7.97 -0.02
C ALA A 125 -0.99 -6.87 -0.76
N PHE A 126 -0.59 -5.62 -0.53
CA PHE A 126 -1.24 -4.48 -1.17
C PHE A 126 -0.68 -4.22 -2.58
N THR A 127 -1.00 -5.12 -3.50
CA THR A 127 -0.79 -4.94 -4.94
C THR A 127 -2.15 -4.91 -5.63
N ILE A 128 -2.36 -3.87 -6.44
CA ILE A 128 -3.58 -3.70 -7.18
C ILE A 128 -3.51 -4.48 -8.51
N TYR A 129 -4.60 -5.17 -8.83
CA TYR A 129 -4.79 -5.91 -10.07
C TYR A 129 -6.06 -5.47 -10.79
N THR A 130 -6.08 -5.56 -12.12
CA THR A 130 -7.28 -5.31 -12.94
C THR A 130 -7.94 -6.60 -13.45
N ALA A 131 -7.33 -7.75 -13.18
CA ALA A 131 -7.83 -9.06 -13.58
C ALA A 131 -8.36 -9.85 -12.38
N THR A 132 -9.48 -10.54 -12.58
CA THR A 132 -10.03 -11.48 -11.61
C THR A 132 -9.12 -12.71 -11.48
N ALA A 133 -8.93 -13.20 -10.25
CA ALA A 133 -8.27 -14.48 -9.97
C ALA A 133 -8.80 -15.02 -8.64
N SER A 134 -8.63 -16.33 -8.38
CA SER A 134 -8.89 -16.90 -7.05
C SER A 134 -8.02 -16.23 -5.99
N GLY A 135 -8.57 -16.01 -4.79
CA GLY A 135 -7.86 -15.30 -3.72
C GLY A 135 -7.70 -13.79 -3.98
N ARG A 136 -8.54 -13.21 -4.84
CA ARG A 136 -8.63 -11.76 -5.03
C ARG A 136 -10.01 -11.27 -4.66
N ARG A 137 -10.04 -10.11 -4.02
CA ARG A 137 -11.25 -9.39 -3.64
C ARG A 137 -11.28 -8.02 -4.29
N ARG A 138 -12.49 -7.50 -4.56
CA ARG A 138 -12.66 -6.12 -5.00
C ARG A 138 -12.10 -5.12 -3.99
N LEU A 139 -11.34 -4.15 -4.47
CA LEU A 139 -10.66 -3.15 -3.63
C LEU A 139 -11.63 -2.43 -2.67
N ASN A 140 -12.85 -2.12 -3.13
CA ASN A 140 -13.84 -1.43 -2.28
C ASN A 140 -14.37 -2.29 -1.12
N LEU A 141 -14.25 -3.61 -1.22
CA LEU A 141 -14.72 -4.56 -0.23
C LEU A 141 -13.65 -4.92 0.79
N MET A 142 -12.41 -4.44 0.62
CA MET A 142 -11.36 -4.62 1.61
C MET A 142 -11.70 -3.87 2.89
N LYS A 143 -11.48 -4.49 4.05
CA LYS A 143 -11.66 -3.88 5.36
C LYS A 143 -10.68 -2.72 5.57
N SER A 144 -9.43 -2.93 5.19
CA SER A 144 -8.38 -1.91 5.21
C SER A 144 -7.62 -1.89 3.90
N THR A 145 -7.11 -0.71 3.56
CA THR A 145 -6.24 -0.51 2.41
C THR A 145 -4.80 -0.18 2.78
N THR A 146 -4.52 -0.09 4.08
CA THR A 146 -3.21 0.26 4.64
C THR A 146 -2.66 -0.80 5.58
N THR A 147 -3.51 -1.73 6.03
CA THR A 147 -3.14 -2.80 6.95
C THR A 147 -3.03 -4.09 6.18
N THR A 148 -1.81 -4.65 6.13
CA THR A 148 -1.58 -6.00 5.64
C THR A 148 -2.23 -7.00 6.60
N ASP A 149 -2.72 -8.11 6.06
CA ASP A 149 -3.17 -9.25 6.84
C ASP A 149 -1.98 -9.85 7.63
N CYS A 150 -2.23 -10.14 8.89
CA CYS A 150 -1.28 -10.74 9.82
C CYS A 150 -1.53 -12.24 10.02
N SER A 151 -2.57 -12.75 9.36
CA SER A 151 -3.10 -14.11 9.48
C SER A 151 -3.39 -14.73 8.12
N ASP A 152 -2.61 -14.42 7.06
CA ASP A 152 -2.81 -14.87 5.67
C ASP A 152 -3.15 -16.36 5.45
N ALA A 153 -2.85 -17.23 6.41
CA ALA A 153 -3.14 -18.65 6.39
C ALA A 153 -4.51 -19.04 6.98
N ALA A 154 -5.23 -18.13 7.63
CA ALA A 154 -6.45 -18.41 8.38
C ALA A 154 -7.35 -17.18 8.56
N TYR A 155 -8.61 -17.33 8.11
CA TYR A 155 -9.66 -16.31 8.19
C TYR A 155 -9.74 -15.59 9.54
N SER A 156 -9.64 -14.26 9.52
CA SER A 156 -9.64 -13.41 10.71
C SER A 156 -10.60 -12.21 10.58
N LEU A 157 -11.51 -12.07 11.56
CA LEU A 157 -12.41 -10.92 11.56
C LEU A 157 -11.67 -9.61 11.90
N ASP A 158 -10.69 -9.68 12.81
CA ASP A 158 -10.10 -8.52 13.48
C ASP A 158 -8.65 -8.20 13.06
N ASN A 159 -8.02 -9.04 12.21
CA ASN A 159 -6.61 -8.91 11.79
C ASN A 159 -5.66 -8.63 12.96
N SER A 160 -5.70 -9.52 13.96
CA SER A 160 -4.89 -9.39 15.17
C SER A 160 -3.47 -9.94 14.95
N CYS A 161 -2.51 -9.04 14.79
CA CYS A 161 -1.08 -9.37 14.68
C CYS A 161 -0.50 -9.76 16.05
N TYR A 162 -0.76 -10.98 16.52
CA TYR A 162 -0.06 -11.51 17.69
C TYR A 162 1.38 -11.85 17.31
N SER A 163 2.30 -10.93 17.61
CA SER A 163 3.72 -11.24 17.62
C SER A 163 3.98 -12.19 18.79
N TYR A 164 3.95 -13.50 18.53
CA TYR A 164 4.51 -14.46 19.47
C TYR A 164 6.02 -14.23 19.46
N GLY A 165 6.47 -13.28 20.30
CA GLY A 165 7.87 -13.12 20.60
C GLY A 165 8.37 -14.47 21.07
N GLN A 166 9.11 -15.16 20.21
CA GLN A 166 9.86 -16.34 20.59
C GLN A 166 10.93 -15.89 21.58
N GLY A 167 10.52 -15.78 22.84
CA GLY A 167 11.41 -15.75 23.97
C GLY A 167 12.11 -17.10 24.01
N TYR A 168 13.21 -17.20 23.26
CA TYR A 168 14.28 -18.15 23.53
C TYR A 168 14.83 -17.82 24.92
N TYR A 169 14.11 -18.21 25.97
CA TYR A 169 14.71 -18.43 27.28
C TYR A 169 15.60 -19.65 27.14
N TYR A 170 16.85 -19.38 26.75
CA TYR A 170 17.94 -20.33 26.88
C TYR A 170 18.12 -20.58 28.38
N GLY A 171 17.42 -21.60 28.89
CA GLY A 171 17.59 -22.10 30.25
C GLY A 171 18.99 -22.70 30.41
N GLN A 172 19.99 -21.86 30.67
CA GLN A 172 21.20 -22.31 31.33
C GLN A 172 20.89 -22.42 32.82
N GLY A 173 20.63 -23.66 33.25
CA GLY A 173 20.56 -24.00 34.66
C GLY A 173 21.89 -23.68 35.34
N TYR A 174 21.85 -22.72 36.26
CA TYR A 174 22.80 -22.66 37.36
C TYR A 174 22.03 -22.86 38.66
N TYR A 175 22.22 -24.05 39.22
CA TYR A 175 21.88 -24.44 40.58
C TYR A 175 22.55 -23.49 41.59
N TYR A 176 21.75 -22.91 42.51
CA TYR A 176 22.03 -22.52 43.91
C TYR A 176 20.97 -21.47 44.32
N GLY A 177 20.17 -21.53 45.37
CA GLY A 177 19.93 -22.49 46.44
C GLY A 177 18.94 -21.85 47.43
N GLN A 178 18.16 -22.69 48.13
CA GLN A 178 17.53 -22.46 49.44
C GLN A 178 16.38 -21.44 49.58
N GLY A 179 15.21 -21.93 50.02
CA GLY A 179 14.13 -21.11 50.56
C GLY A 179 12.78 -21.82 50.64
N TYR A 180 12.65 -22.77 51.57
CA TYR A 180 11.38 -23.37 52.00
C TYR A 180 10.38 -22.29 52.46
N TYR A 181 9.09 -22.45 52.15
CA TYR A 181 7.97 -22.48 53.12
C TYR A 181 6.65 -22.68 52.35
N TYR A 182 6.08 -23.89 52.49
CA TYR A 182 4.68 -24.16 52.19
C TYR A 182 3.83 -23.51 53.29
N GLY A 183 2.88 -22.66 52.91
CA GLY A 183 1.83 -22.16 53.78
C GLY A 183 0.49 -22.46 53.12
N GLU A 184 -0.15 -23.54 53.55
CA GLU A 184 -1.55 -23.85 53.26
C GLU A 184 -2.45 -22.74 53.84
N GLY A 185 -3.46 -22.34 53.07
CA GLY A 185 -4.50 -21.41 53.50
C GLY A 185 -5.80 -21.73 52.79
N TYR A 186 -6.54 -22.70 53.34
CA TYR A 186 -7.97 -22.89 53.09
C TYR A 186 -8.75 -21.60 53.39
N TYR A 187 -9.66 -21.21 52.49
CA TYR A 187 -10.95 -20.63 52.88
C TYR A 187 -12.00 -20.93 51.82
N GLU A 188 -12.84 -21.91 52.12
CA GLU A 188 -14.20 -22.02 51.57
C GLU A 188 -15.03 -20.81 52.00
N GLY A 189 -15.92 -20.34 51.12
CA GLY A 189 -16.87 -19.29 51.42
C GLY A 189 -17.92 -19.13 50.34
N ASN A 190 -18.85 -20.08 50.27
CA ASN A 190 -20.14 -19.98 49.59
C ASN A 190 -20.89 -18.69 49.99
N TYR A 191 -21.52 -18.01 49.03
CA TYR A 191 -22.94 -17.63 49.13
C TYR A 191 -23.62 -17.61 47.75
N HIS A 192 -24.82 -18.17 47.76
CA HIS A 192 -25.80 -18.34 46.70
C HIS A 192 -26.69 -17.08 46.49
N TRP A 193 -27.20 -16.92 45.26
CA TRP A 193 -28.30 -16.05 44.75
C TRP A 193 -28.28 -14.56 45.07
#